data_AF-A0A2D8LFJ3-F1
#
_entry.id   AF-A0A2D8LFJ3-F1
#
_cell.length_a   1.000
_cell.length_b   1.000
_cell.length_c   1.000
_cell.angle_alpha   90.00
_cell.angle_beta   90.00
_cell.angle_gamma   90.00
#
_symmetry.space_group_name_H-M   'P 1'
#
loop_
_entity.id
_entity.type
_entity.pdbx_description
1 polymer ?
#
loop_
_entity_poly.entity_id
_entity_poly.type
_entity_poly.pdbx_seq_one_letter_code
_entity_poly.pdbx_strand_id
1 'polypeptide(L)'
;MAEDLIIKASDFMQMLKEQGLVIGPKTVFDAQMVKGIPLNHYRNRILRKKLLSASEISDAQLWGAIGQKMVYTIIKNEVPEDDQIKVGYKNTIKIPIATVKSIAASRGIELTD
;
A
#
# COMPACT_ATOMS: atom_id res chain seq x y z
N MET A 1 -26.40 35.34 -13.54
CA MET A 1 -26.49 35.52 -12.07
C MET A 1 -25.74 34.35 -11.47
N ALA A 2 -24.60 34.61 -10.82
CA ALA A 2 -23.90 33.56 -10.08
C ALA A 2 -24.66 33.40 -8.77
N GLU A 3 -25.38 32.28 -8.64
CA GLU A 3 -25.99 31.92 -7.36
C GLU A 3 -24.85 31.62 -6.39
N ASP A 4 -24.79 32.36 -5.28
CA ASP A 4 -23.89 32.05 -4.18
C ASP A 4 -24.28 30.67 -3.62
N LEU A 5 -23.50 29.66 -4.00
CA LEU A 5 -23.70 28.28 -3.57
C LEU A 5 -23.27 28.15 -2.09
N ILE A 6 -24.19 28.46 -1.17
CA ILE A 6 -23.96 28.30 0.27
C ILE A 6 -24.12 26.81 0.61
N ILE A 7 -23.00 26.09 0.66
CA ILE A 7 -22.97 24.71 1.12
C ILE A 7 -22.95 24.70 2.64
N LYS A 8 -23.95 24.05 3.27
CA LYS A 8 -23.92 23.81 4.71
C LYS A 8 -22.83 22.79 5.03
N ALA A 9 -21.99 23.11 6.00
CA ALA A 9 -20.90 22.23 6.42
C ALA A 9 -21.40 20.84 6.84
N SER A 10 -22.59 20.73 7.45
CA SER A 10 -23.23 19.45 7.78
C SER A 10 -23.46 18.57 6.56
N ASP A 11 -23.99 19.16 5.49
CA ASP A 11 -24.42 18.46 4.29
C ASP A 11 -23.17 18.02 3.50
N PHE A 12 -22.14 18.86 3.47
CA PHE A 12 -20.83 18.50 2.93
C PHE A 12 -20.19 17.33 3.70
N MET A 13 -20.18 17.38 5.03
CA MET A 13 -19.65 16.30 5.87
C MET A 13 -20.42 14.99 5.67
N GLN A 14 -21.74 15.07 5.46
CA GLN A 14 -22.58 13.92 5.16
C GLN A 14 -22.26 13.34 3.78
N MET A 15 -22.15 14.18 2.74
CA MET A 15 -21.75 13.75 1.40
C MET A 15 -20.40 13.04 1.40
N LEU A 16 -19.43 13.54 2.15
CA LEU A 16 -18.13 12.88 2.30
C LEU A 16 -18.27 11.48 2.90
N LYS A 17 -19.06 11.33 3.97
CA LYS A 17 -19.30 10.01 4.59
C LYS A 17 -20.00 9.04 3.64
N GLU A 18 -21.01 9.50 2.90
CA GLU A 18 -21.74 8.68 1.92
C GLU A 18 -20.83 8.20 0.77
N GLN A 19 -19.79 8.99 0.45
CA GLN A 19 -18.75 8.61 -0.52
C GLN A 19 -17.58 7.82 0.10
N GLY A 20 -17.66 7.45 1.38
CA GLY A 20 -16.60 6.72 2.09
C GLY A 20 -15.35 7.56 2.41
N LEU A 21 -15.47 8.89 2.33
CA LEU A 21 -14.41 9.85 2.64
C LEU A 21 -14.47 10.26 4.12
N VAL A 22 -13.31 10.26 4.79
CA VAL A 22 -13.18 10.57 6.22
C VAL A 22 -12.27 11.78 6.40
N ILE A 23 -12.74 12.78 7.16
CA ILE A 23 -11.92 13.91 7.63
C ILE A 23 -11.44 13.59 9.04
N GLY A 24 -10.15 13.77 9.30
CA GLY A 24 -9.51 13.52 10.58
C GLY A 24 -8.25 14.36 10.78
N PRO A 25 -7.64 14.32 11.97
CA PRO A 25 -6.45 15.10 12.27
C PRO A 25 -5.31 14.74 11.31
N LYS A 26 -4.64 15.75 10.76
CA LYS A 26 -3.55 15.55 9.80
C LYS A 26 -2.47 14.60 10.34
N THR A 27 -2.19 14.63 11.64
CA THR A 27 -1.25 13.73 12.33
C THR A 27 -1.58 12.24 12.19
N VAL A 28 -2.87 11.88 12.14
CA VAL A 28 -3.32 10.49 11.96
C VAL A 28 -3.06 10.02 10.53
N PHE A 29 -3.17 10.92 9.56
CA PHE A 29 -2.84 10.65 8.16
C PHE A 29 -1.32 10.70 7.90
N ASP A 30 -0.62 11.65 8.52
CA ASP A 30 0.82 11.84 8.43
C ASP A 30 1.59 10.66 9.03
N ALA A 31 1.07 10.04 10.10
CA ALA A 31 1.60 8.80 10.67
C ALA A 31 1.54 7.60 9.69
N GLN A 32 0.74 7.72 8.63
CA GLN A 32 0.62 6.75 7.56
C GLN A 32 1.15 7.31 6.23
N MET A 33 2.13 8.21 6.23
CA MET A 33 2.74 8.71 4.98
C MET A 33 3.99 7.92 4.60
N VAL A 34 4.06 7.51 3.34
CA VAL A 34 5.24 6.90 2.73
C VAL A 34 5.71 7.80 1.59
N LYS A 35 6.92 8.38 1.74
CA LYS A 35 7.50 9.32 0.76
C LYS A 35 6.58 10.52 0.46
N GLY A 36 5.88 11.03 1.49
CA GLY A 36 4.96 12.17 1.37
C GLY A 36 3.62 11.84 0.71
N ILE A 37 3.30 10.56 0.51
CA ILE A 37 2.04 10.08 -0.06
C ILE A 37 1.33 9.22 0.99
N PRO A 38 -0.01 9.32 1.15
CA PRO A 38 -0.73 8.45 2.08
C PRO A 38 -0.47 6.97 1.76
N LEU A 39 -0.27 6.15 2.79
CA LEU A 39 0.09 4.74 2.69
C LEU A 39 -0.90 3.98 1.82
N ASN A 40 -2.20 4.26 1.95
CA ASN A 40 -3.23 3.64 1.11
C ASN A 40 -3.04 3.98 -0.38
N HIS A 41 -2.71 5.23 -0.71
CA HIS A 41 -2.43 5.62 -2.09
C HIS A 41 -1.14 4.98 -2.61
N TYR A 42 -0.10 4.94 -1.78
CA TYR A 42 1.15 4.27 -2.12
C TYR A 42 0.91 2.77 -2.34
N ARG A 43 0.19 2.10 -1.43
CA ARG A 43 -0.19 0.69 -1.49
C ARG A 43 -0.95 0.38 -2.76
N ASN A 44 -2.02 1.12 -3.09
CA ASN A 44 -2.80 0.89 -4.31
C ASN A 44 -1.95 1.06 -5.58
N ARG A 45 -1.03 2.04 -5.60
CA ARG A 45 -0.08 2.21 -6.71
C ARG A 45 0.89 1.03 -6.83
N ILE A 46 1.37 0.50 -5.71
CA ILE A 46 2.28 -0.65 -5.67
C ILE A 46 1.54 -1.94 -6.09
N LEU A 47 0.30 -2.15 -5.64
CA LEU A 47 -0.53 -3.31 -6.01
C LEU A 47 -0.86 -3.39 -7.52
N ARG A 48 -0.74 -2.28 -8.27
CA ARG A 48 -0.88 -2.31 -9.74
C ARG A 48 0.35 -2.85 -10.47
N LYS A 49 1.48 -3.05 -9.77
CA LYS A 49 2.72 -3.56 -10.37
C LYS A 49 2.69 -5.08 -10.43
N LYS A 50 3.25 -5.63 -11.52
CA LYS A 50 3.40 -7.09 -11.68
C LYS A 50 4.48 -7.68 -10.79
N LEU A 51 5.56 -6.94 -10.56
CA LEU A 51 6.75 -7.36 -9.82
C LEU A 51 7.11 -6.34 -8.75
N LEU A 52 7.42 -6.82 -7.55
CA LEU A 52 7.66 -6.00 -6.37
C LEU A 52 9.01 -6.34 -5.72
N SER A 53 9.79 -5.32 -5.35
CA SER A 53 11.00 -5.50 -4.55
C SER A 53 10.70 -5.57 -3.06
N ALA A 54 11.65 -6.08 -2.27
CA ALA A 54 11.56 -6.10 -0.82
C ALA A 54 11.32 -4.71 -0.20
N SER A 55 11.91 -3.66 -0.78
CA SER A 55 11.67 -2.28 -0.32
C SER A 55 10.24 -1.84 -0.59
N GLU A 56 9.67 -2.18 -1.76
CA GLU A 56 8.30 -1.81 -2.11
C GLU A 56 7.27 -2.52 -1.22
N ILE A 57 7.51 -3.79 -0.90
CA ILE A 57 6.67 -4.60 0.00
C ILE A 57 6.71 -4.03 1.42
N SER A 58 7.89 -3.65 1.91
CA SER A 58 8.07 -3.04 3.24
C SER A 58 7.44 -1.64 3.30
N ASP A 59 7.77 -0.78 2.34
CA ASP A 59 7.26 0.59 2.25
C ASP A 59 5.73 0.60 2.17
N ALA A 60 5.12 -0.29 1.38
CA ALA A 60 3.67 -0.41 1.26
C ALA A 60 3.01 -1.25 2.38
N GLN A 61 3.80 -1.76 3.32
CA GLN A 61 3.36 -2.59 4.44
C GLN A 61 2.45 -3.74 3.98
N LEU A 62 2.78 -4.40 2.87
CA LEU A 62 1.92 -5.44 2.27
C LEU A 62 1.83 -6.70 3.13
N TRP A 63 2.82 -6.93 3.99
CA TRP A 63 2.85 -8.00 4.97
C TRP A 63 2.80 -7.46 6.41
N GLY A 64 2.21 -6.28 6.58
CA GLY A 64 2.20 -5.54 7.84
C GLY A 64 3.38 -4.57 7.98
N ALA A 65 3.46 -3.91 9.14
CA ALA A 65 4.48 -2.92 9.46
C ALA A 65 5.84 -3.58 9.79
N ILE A 66 6.39 -4.32 8.83
CA ILE A 66 7.68 -5.02 8.95
C ILE A 66 8.78 -4.31 8.13
N GLY A 67 9.99 -4.29 8.68
CA GLY A 67 11.14 -3.67 8.03
C GLY A 67 11.66 -4.49 6.85
N GLN A 68 12.36 -3.81 5.92
CA GLN A 68 12.87 -4.39 4.68
C GLN A 68 13.77 -5.63 4.90
N LYS A 69 14.56 -5.66 5.97
CA LYS A 69 15.39 -6.83 6.32
C LYS A 69 14.54 -8.07 6.58
N MET A 70 13.44 -7.91 7.31
CA MET A 70 12.52 -9.02 7.62
C MET A 70 11.82 -9.49 6.35
N VAL A 71 11.37 -8.56 5.50
CA VAL A 71 10.82 -8.88 4.18
C VAL A 71 11.82 -9.69 3.35
N TYR A 72 13.09 -9.31 3.34
CA TYR A 72 14.12 -10.06 2.61
C TYR A 72 14.32 -11.48 3.15
N THR A 73 14.35 -11.66 4.47
CA THR A 73 14.43 -12.98 5.10
C THR A 73 13.23 -13.85 4.73
N ILE A 74 12.02 -13.28 4.71
CA ILE A 74 10.81 -13.97 4.29
C ILE A 74 10.93 -14.40 2.83
N ILE A 75 11.35 -13.50 1.94
CA ILE A 75 11.53 -13.84 0.52
C ILE A 75 12.51 -15.01 0.38
N LYS A 76 13.63 -14.98 1.10
CA LYS A 76 14.64 -16.03 1.02
C LYS A 76 14.16 -17.39 1.54
N ASN A 77 13.30 -17.39 2.56
CA ASN A 77 12.87 -18.62 3.25
C ASN A 77 11.57 -19.21 2.70
N GLU A 78 10.66 -18.37 2.20
CA GLU A 78 9.29 -18.78 1.86
C GLU A 78 8.97 -18.66 0.36
N VAL A 79 9.74 -17.87 -0.41
CA VAL A 79 9.50 -17.71 -1.86
C VAL A 79 10.38 -18.68 -2.64
N PRO A 80 9.80 -19.55 -3.50
CA PRO A 80 10.57 -20.42 -4.39
C PRO A 80 11.57 -19.62 -5.24
N GLU A 81 12.74 -20.18 -5.53
CA GLU A 81 13.75 -19.47 -6.34
C GLU A 81 13.24 -19.12 -7.74
N ASP A 82 12.35 -19.93 -8.32
CA ASP A 82 11.71 -19.69 -9.62
C ASP A 82 10.85 -18.42 -9.65
N ASP A 83 10.31 -18.03 -8.50
CA ASP A 83 9.53 -16.80 -8.32
C ASP A 83 10.42 -15.58 -7.99
N GLN A 84 11.73 -15.77 -7.81
CA GLN A 84 12.68 -14.71 -7.49
C GLN A 84 13.36 -14.17 -8.75
N ILE A 85 12.80 -13.10 -9.30
CA ILE A 85 13.32 -12.46 -10.50
C ILE A 85 14.39 -11.42 -10.12
N LYS A 86 15.64 -11.66 -10.52
CA LYS A 86 16.74 -10.71 -10.32
C LYS A 86 16.72 -9.66 -11.43
N VAL A 87 16.60 -8.38 -11.06
CA VAL A 87 16.47 -7.28 -12.02
C VAL A 87 17.53 -6.19 -11.78
N GLY A 88 18.18 -5.77 -12.87
CA GLY A 88 19.09 -4.63 -12.93
C GLY A 88 20.51 -4.92 -12.44
N TYR A 89 21.36 -3.89 -12.50
CA TYR A 89 22.81 -3.97 -12.23
C TYR A 89 23.15 -4.44 -10.80
N LYS A 90 22.24 -4.25 -9.84
CA LYS A 90 22.43 -4.65 -8.43
C LYS A 90 21.79 -6.00 -8.08
N ASN A 91 21.32 -6.78 -9.08
CA ASN A 91 20.60 -8.04 -8.86
C ASN A 91 19.46 -7.89 -7.84
N THR A 92 18.70 -6.80 -7.92
CA THR A 92 17.58 -6.57 -7.00
C THR A 92 16.55 -7.67 -7.20
N ILE A 93 16.29 -8.45 -6.15
CA ILE A 93 15.27 -9.49 -6.17
C ILE A 93 13.90 -8.82 -6.18
N LYS A 94 13.09 -9.20 -7.17
CA LYS A 94 11.68 -8.86 -7.26
C LYS A 94 10.86 -10.14 -7.33
N ILE A 95 9.67 -10.09 -6.76
CA ILE A 95 8.74 -11.22 -6.73
C ILE A 95 7.40 -10.84 -7.38
N PRO A 96 6.70 -11.79 -8.03
CA PRO A 96 5.36 -11.59 -8.56
C PRO A 96 4.37 -11.15 -7.50
N ILE A 97 3.44 -10.27 -7.89
CA ILE A 97 2.38 -9.83 -6.99
C ILE A 97 1.48 -10.99 -6.52
N ALA A 98 1.29 -12.02 -7.35
CA ALA A 98 0.54 -13.21 -6.98
C ALA A 98 1.17 -13.90 -5.76
N THR A 99 2.49 -14.07 -5.77
CA THR A 99 3.25 -14.62 -4.64
C THR A 99 3.15 -13.72 -3.40
N VAL A 100 3.22 -12.40 -3.59
CA VAL A 100 3.05 -11.42 -2.49
C VAL A 100 1.67 -11.54 -1.85
N LYS A 101 0.61 -11.67 -2.66
CA LYS A 101 -0.77 -11.85 -2.19
C LYS A 101 -0.96 -13.17 -1.46
N SER A 102 -0.38 -14.26 -1.98
CA SER A 102 -0.42 -15.58 -1.33
C SER A 102 0.21 -15.54 0.07
N ILE A 103 1.38 -14.92 0.19
CA ILE A 103 2.10 -14.75 1.46
C ILE A 103 1.38 -13.78 2.40
N ALA A 104 0.69 -12.76 1.88
CA ALA A 104 -0.14 -11.88 2.70
C ALA A 104 -1.35 -12.64 3.28
N ALA A 105 -2.01 -13.45 2.45
CA ALA A 105 -3.16 -14.25 2.85
C ALA A 105 -2.80 -15.30 3.91
N SER A 106 -1.64 -15.96 3.79
CA SER A 106 -1.16 -16.90 4.82
C SER A 106 -0.90 -16.24 6.18
N ARG A 107 -0.74 -14.91 6.20
CA ARG A 107 -0.60 -14.09 7.41
C ARG A 107 -1.89 -13.41 7.86
N GLY A 108 -3.02 -13.72 7.22
CA GLY A 108 -4.32 -13.12 7.52
C GLY A 108 -4.48 -11.68 7.05
N ILE A 109 -3.69 -11.25 6.06
CA ILE A 109 -3.76 -9.90 5.48
C ILE A 109 -4.42 -10.00 4.11
N GLU A 110 -5.61 -9.42 3.97
CA GLU A 110 -6.29 -9.31 2.68
C GLU A 110 -5.77 -8.09 1.90
N LEU A 111 -5.21 -8.36 0.71
CA LEU A 111 -4.76 -7.33 -0.23
C LEU A 111 -5.75 -7.22 -1.39
N THR A 112 -6.67 -6.25 -1.30
CA THR A 112 -7.63 -5.89 -2.36
C THR A 112 -7.08 -4.76 -3.23
N ASP A 113 -7.29 -4.86 -4.55
CA ASP A 113 -6.85 -3.87 -5.55
C ASP A 113 -7.84 -2.72 -5.73
#